data_AF-A0A4Y8HX65-F1
#
_entry.id   AF-A0A4Y8HX65-F1
#
_cell.length_a   1.000
_cell.length_b   1.000
_cell.length_c   1.000
_cell.angle_alpha   90.00
_cell.angle_beta   90.00
_cell.angle_gamma   90.00
#
_symmetry.space_group_name_H-M   'P 1'
#
loop_
_entity.id
_entity.type
_entity.pdbx_description
1 polymer ?
#
loop_
_entity_poly.entity_id
_entity_poly.type
_entity_poly.pdbx_seq_one_letter_code
_entity_poly.pdbx_strand_id
1 'polypeptide(L)'
;MLLKINPNRMELLRLKKRLIVAKRGYKLLKDKRDALIQVFVRLAKENNQVREEFEEKFLKCYAIFSNVSSLMSKMTLEETLMFPKAKSRTEVSFKNIMSVNVPQYKFRCEGKYYSYSLVETTAELDSALKKYHDVLPLMLRVAELDKAITLLANEIEKTRRRVNALEYVIIPDLEETIKFITMKLDEMARSTTSAIMRIKEIIRA
;
A
#
# COMPACT_ATOMS: atom_id res chain seq x y z
N MET A 1 11.11 2.88 -28.46
CA MET A 1 11.32 4.27 -28.96
C MET A 1 12.79 4.61 -28.77
N LEU A 2 13.49 4.98 -29.84
CA LEU A 2 14.93 5.26 -29.77
C LEU A 2 15.24 6.47 -28.89
N LEU A 3 16.08 6.29 -27.87
CA LEU A 3 16.61 7.39 -27.08
C LEU A 3 17.51 8.26 -27.98
N LYS A 4 17.23 9.58 -28.04
CA LYS A 4 18.09 10.55 -28.72
C LYS A 4 19.40 10.72 -27.95
N ILE A 5 20.38 9.87 -28.26
CA ILE A 5 21.72 9.90 -27.67
C ILE A 5 22.74 9.87 -28.81
N ASN A 6 23.80 10.67 -28.69
CA ASN A 6 24.88 10.67 -29.67
C ASN A 6 25.60 9.31 -29.67
N PRO A 7 25.85 8.71 -30.85
CA PRO A 7 26.48 7.41 -30.94
C PRO A 7 27.98 7.51 -30.61
N ASN A 8 28.32 7.37 -29.33
CA ASN A 8 29.70 7.35 -28.82
C ASN A 8 29.95 6.07 -28.01
N ARG A 9 31.17 5.53 -28.07
CA ARG A 9 31.60 4.35 -27.29
C ARG A 9 31.36 4.54 -25.78
N MET A 10 31.56 5.76 -25.27
CA MET A 10 31.33 6.06 -23.85
C MET A 10 29.84 5.95 -23.47
N GLU A 11 28.94 6.44 -24.32
CA GLU A 11 27.49 6.31 -24.13
C GLU A 11 27.02 4.86 -24.29
N LEU A 12 27.61 4.09 -25.20
CA LEU A 12 27.33 2.65 -25.33
C LEU A 12 27.67 1.89 -24.03
N LEU A 13 28.83 2.18 -23.41
CA LEU A 13 29.20 1.61 -22.11
C LEU A 13 28.21 2.00 -21.00
N ARG A 14 27.77 3.26 -20.99
CA ARG A 14 26.78 3.78 -20.02
C ARG A 14 25.43 3.07 -20.17
N LEU A 15 24.94 2.91 -21.41
CA LEU A 15 23.68 2.21 -21.69
C LEU A 15 23.75 0.73 -21.34
N LYS A 16 24.86 0.03 -21.64
CA LYS A 16 25.06 -1.37 -21.22
C LYS A 16 25.02 -1.52 -19.69
N LYS A 17 25.70 -0.62 -18.95
CA LYS A 17 25.63 -0.61 -17.48
C LYS A 17 24.20 -0.37 -17.00
N ARG A 18 23.48 0.59 -17.59
CA ARG A 18 22.09 0.90 -17.25
C ARG A 18 21.14 -0.26 -17.52
N LEU A 19 21.34 -1.01 -18.59
CA LEU A 19 20.58 -2.22 -18.90
C LEU A 19 20.77 -3.32 -17.85
N ILE A 20 22.00 -3.55 -17.40
CA ILE A 20 22.29 -4.53 -16.34
C ILE A 20 21.58 -4.12 -15.03
N VAL A 21 21.64 -2.84 -14.68
CA VAL A 21 20.94 -2.30 -13.50
C VAL A 21 19.42 -2.42 -13.65
N ALA A 22 18.87 -2.13 -14.83
CA ALA A 22 17.44 -2.26 -15.10
C ALA A 22 16.96 -3.73 -14.98
N LYS A 23 17.71 -4.70 -15.53
CA LYS A 23 17.39 -6.14 -15.40
C LYS A 23 17.44 -6.61 -13.95
N ARG A 24 18.43 -6.16 -13.17
CA ARG A 24 18.49 -6.45 -11.72
C ARG A 24 17.33 -5.82 -10.97
N GLY A 25 17.03 -4.55 -11.25
CA GLY A 25 15.92 -3.81 -10.64
C GLY A 25 14.56 -4.45 -10.94
N TYR A 26 14.36 -4.94 -12.16
CA TYR A 26 13.16 -5.69 -12.54
C TYR A 26 12.97 -6.93 -11.67
N LYS A 27 14.01 -7.75 -11.52
CA LYS A 27 13.95 -8.96 -10.68
C LYS A 27 13.61 -8.62 -9.22
N LEU A 28 14.31 -7.65 -8.63
CA LEU A 28 14.10 -7.23 -7.25
C LEU A 28 12.68 -6.68 -7.01
N LEU A 29 12.16 -5.89 -7.94
CA LEU A 29 10.80 -5.34 -7.82
C LEU A 29 9.73 -6.40 -8.02
N LYS A 30 9.97 -7.40 -8.87
CA LYS A 30 9.10 -8.56 -9.02
C LYS A 30 9.04 -9.37 -7.72
N ASP A 31 10.19 -9.68 -7.14
CA ASP A 31 10.27 -10.40 -5.85
C ASP A 31 9.59 -9.60 -4.72
N LYS A 32 9.82 -8.27 -4.64
CA LYS A 32 9.13 -7.39 -3.67
C LYS A 32 7.61 -7.44 -3.84
N ARG A 33 7.12 -7.37 -5.08
CA ARG A 33 5.68 -7.40 -5.39
C ARG A 33 5.07 -8.73 -4.93
N ASP A 34 5.71 -9.83 -5.25
CA ASP A 34 5.19 -11.17 -4.93
C ASP A 34 5.15 -11.39 -3.41
N ALA A 35 6.16 -10.90 -2.67
CA ALA A 35 6.15 -10.88 -1.21
C ALA A 35 5.03 -10.00 -0.62
N LEU A 36 4.80 -8.80 -1.18
CA LEU A 36 3.71 -7.91 -0.76
C LEU A 36 2.34 -8.55 -1.01
N ILE A 37 2.14 -9.26 -2.13
CA ILE A 37 0.89 -9.97 -2.44
C ILE A 37 0.62 -11.06 -1.39
N GLN A 38 1.63 -11.83 -0.99
CA GLN A 38 1.47 -12.86 0.03
C GLN A 38 1.02 -12.28 1.38
N VAL A 39 1.61 -11.15 1.79
CA VAL A 39 1.21 -10.45 3.01
C VAL A 39 -0.20 -9.87 2.88
N PHE A 40 -0.52 -9.27 1.74
CA PHE A 40 -1.85 -8.71 1.45
C PHE A 40 -2.95 -9.77 1.56
N VAL A 41 -2.77 -10.95 0.95
CA VAL A 41 -3.75 -12.04 1.00
C VAL A 41 -3.93 -12.54 2.44
N ARG A 42 -2.86 -12.60 3.23
CA ARG A 42 -2.94 -12.99 4.64
C ARG A 42 -3.76 -11.99 5.46
N LEU A 43 -3.46 -10.70 5.32
CA LEU A 43 -4.17 -9.65 6.04
C LEU A 43 -5.62 -9.51 5.56
N ALA A 44 -5.91 -9.72 4.28
CA ALA A 44 -7.27 -9.72 3.76
C ALA A 44 -8.12 -10.84 4.38
N LYS A 45 -7.54 -12.03 4.58
CA LYS A 45 -8.22 -13.12 5.29
C LYS A 45 -8.47 -12.79 6.76
N GLU A 46 -7.47 -12.26 7.46
CA GLU A 46 -7.61 -11.82 8.86
C GLU A 46 -8.69 -10.74 8.99
N ASN A 47 -8.72 -9.78 8.06
CA ASN A 47 -9.71 -8.70 8.06
C ASN A 47 -11.13 -9.23 7.88
N ASN A 48 -11.36 -10.16 6.96
CA ASN A 48 -12.69 -10.74 6.77
C ASN A 48 -13.18 -11.45 8.04
N GLN A 49 -12.31 -12.21 8.72
CA GLN A 49 -12.67 -12.89 9.97
C GLN A 49 -13.01 -11.90 11.09
N VAL A 50 -12.16 -10.90 11.31
CA VAL A 50 -12.39 -9.89 12.36
C VAL A 50 -13.62 -9.04 12.05
N ARG A 51 -13.87 -8.77 10.76
CA ARG A 51 -15.03 -8.03 10.30
C ARG A 51 -16.33 -8.79 10.52
N GLU A 52 -16.37 -10.09 10.19
CA GLU A 52 -17.52 -10.95 10.48
C GLU A 52 -17.81 -10.98 11.99
N GLU A 53 -16.78 -11.15 12.83
CA GLU A 53 -16.94 -11.13 14.29
C GLU A 53 -17.47 -9.78 14.80
N PHE A 54 -16.97 -8.67 14.24
CA PHE A 54 -17.43 -7.32 14.54
C PHE A 54 -18.89 -7.12 14.14
N GLU A 55 -19.27 -7.52 12.91
CA GLU A 55 -20.63 -7.36 12.39
C GLU A 55 -21.64 -8.15 13.24
N GLU A 56 -21.31 -9.39 13.62
CA GLU A 56 -22.16 -10.20 14.51
C GLU A 56 -22.36 -9.53 15.88
N LYS A 57 -21.27 -9.04 16.50
CA LYS A 57 -21.34 -8.38 17.81
C LYS A 57 -22.06 -7.04 17.72
N PHE A 58 -21.84 -6.28 16.66
CA PHE A 58 -22.48 -4.99 16.44
C PHE A 58 -23.98 -5.14 16.21
N LEU A 59 -24.41 -6.14 15.43
CA LEU A 59 -25.84 -6.46 15.24
C LEU A 59 -26.52 -6.82 16.57
N LYS A 60 -25.86 -7.60 17.42
CA LYS A 60 -26.37 -7.91 18.77
C LYS A 60 -26.49 -6.66 19.64
N CYS A 61 -25.52 -5.75 19.58
CA CYS A 61 -25.59 -4.46 20.29
C CYS A 61 -26.76 -3.62 19.79
N TYR A 62 -26.92 -3.53 18.47
CA TYR A 62 -27.98 -2.75 17.83
C TYR A 62 -29.38 -3.28 18.18
N ALA A 63 -29.58 -4.59 18.20
CA ALA A 63 -30.84 -5.20 18.60
C ALA A 63 -31.22 -4.83 20.05
N ILE A 64 -30.25 -4.86 20.97
CA ILE A 64 -30.49 -4.48 22.38
C ILE A 64 -30.80 -2.99 22.49
N PHE A 65 -30.07 -2.15 21.76
CA PHE A 65 -30.33 -0.72 21.76
C PHE A 65 -31.71 -0.36 21.16
N SER A 66 -32.16 -1.12 20.15
CA SER A 66 -33.51 -0.99 19.58
C SER A 66 -34.60 -1.32 20.60
N ASN A 67 -34.39 -2.34 21.44
CA ASN A 67 -35.31 -2.66 22.53
C ASN A 67 -35.34 -1.54 23.58
N VAL A 68 -34.17 -1.04 24.00
CA VAL A 68 -34.05 0.10 24.92
C VAL A 68 -34.78 1.34 24.38
N SER A 69 -34.62 1.64 23.09
CA SER A 69 -35.29 2.77 22.43
C SER A 69 -36.81 2.60 22.35
N SER A 70 -37.32 1.38 22.47
CA SER A 70 -38.76 1.10 22.52
C SER A 70 -39.32 1.21 23.95
N LEU A 71 -38.49 0.95 24.95
CA LEU A 71 -38.86 0.99 26.37
C LEU A 71 -38.77 2.39 26.97
N MET A 72 -37.81 3.21 26.52
CA MET A 72 -37.57 4.55 27.04
C MET A 72 -38.06 5.63 26.06
N SER A 73 -38.55 6.75 26.61
CA SER A 73 -38.85 7.93 25.78
C SER A 73 -37.56 8.51 25.22
N LYS A 74 -37.59 8.97 23.97
CA LYS A 74 -36.45 9.57 23.29
C LYS A 74 -35.80 10.70 24.12
N MET A 75 -36.62 11.51 24.79
CA MET A 75 -36.17 12.63 25.64
C MET A 75 -35.33 12.13 26.83
N THR A 76 -35.82 11.11 27.55
CA THR A 76 -35.10 10.52 28.69
C THR A 76 -33.77 9.88 28.28
N LEU A 77 -33.71 9.29 27.08
CA LEU A 77 -32.49 8.66 26.56
C LEU A 77 -31.43 9.72 26.18
N GLU A 78 -31.85 10.82 25.56
CA GLU A 78 -30.96 11.93 25.22
C GLU A 78 -30.37 12.61 26.47
N GLU A 79 -31.19 12.86 27.49
CA GLU A 79 -30.75 13.45 28.77
C GLU A 79 -29.72 12.56 29.49
N THR A 80 -29.96 11.25 29.48
CA THR A 80 -29.09 10.24 30.10
C THR A 80 -27.69 10.18 29.45
N LEU A 81 -27.63 10.34 28.12
CA LEU A 81 -26.38 10.23 27.35
C LEU A 81 -25.65 11.57 27.17
N MET A 82 -26.28 12.70 27.50
CA MET A 82 -25.73 14.03 27.26
C MET A 82 -24.39 14.29 27.99
N PHE A 83 -24.17 13.67 29.15
CA PHE A 83 -22.99 13.90 29.99
C PHE A 83 -22.12 12.64 30.18
N PRO A 84 -21.25 12.29 29.21
CA PRO A 84 -20.34 11.16 29.38
C PRO A 84 -19.27 11.45 30.44
N LYS A 85 -19.11 10.52 31.39
CA LYS A 85 -18.05 10.56 32.42
C LYS A 85 -16.75 9.86 31.99
N ALA A 86 -16.81 9.10 30.90
CA ALA A 86 -15.67 8.39 30.32
C ALA A 86 -14.95 9.25 29.27
N LYS A 87 -13.62 9.30 29.35
CA LYS A 87 -12.76 9.89 28.33
C LYS A 87 -12.04 8.76 27.60
N SER A 88 -12.36 8.56 26.32
CA SER A 88 -11.63 7.65 25.44
C SER A 88 -10.53 8.41 24.69
N ARG A 89 -9.30 7.91 24.75
CA ARG A 89 -8.18 8.38 23.93
C ARG A 89 -7.68 7.23 23.06
N THR A 90 -7.46 7.52 21.78
CA THR A 90 -6.85 6.58 20.83
C THR A 90 -5.44 7.05 20.53
N GLU A 91 -4.44 6.26 20.91
CA GLU A 91 -3.04 6.50 20.55
C GLU A 91 -2.76 5.86 19.18
N VAL A 92 -2.17 6.63 18.26
CA VAL A 92 -1.76 6.14 16.94
C VAL A 92 -0.27 5.89 16.95
N SER A 93 0.13 4.67 16.63
CA SER A 93 1.52 4.28 16.37
C SER A 93 1.65 3.77 14.94
N PHE A 94 2.87 3.61 14.43
CA PHE A 94 3.10 3.11 13.07
C PHE A 94 4.00 1.89 13.10
N LYS A 95 3.62 0.86 12.33
CA LYS A 95 4.40 -0.35 12.10
C LYS A 95 4.80 -0.43 10.63
N ASN A 96 6.08 -0.71 10.38
CA ASN A 96 6.58 -0.88 9.02
C ASN A 96 6.42 -2.34 8.57
N ILE A 97 5.72 -2.54 7.45
CA ILE A 97 5.58 -3.83 6.77
C ILE A 97 6.18 -3.66 5.36
N MET A 98 7.39 -4.19 5.13
CA MET A 98 8.05 -4.19 3.82
C MET A 98 8.06 -2.81 3.12
N SER A 99 8.42 -1.76 3.87
CA SER A 99 8.46 -0.35 3.46
C SER A 99 7.10 0.35 3.36
N VAL A 100 6.02 -0.26 3.86
CA VAL A 100 4.71 0.38 4.02
C VAL A 100 4.48 0.67 5.50
N ASN A 101 4.31 1.93 5.85
CA ASN A 101 3.97 2.35 7.20
C ASN A 101 2.47 2.21 7.43
N VAL A 102 2.10 1.22 8.25
CA VAL A 102 0.72 0.90 8.60
C VAL A 102 0.43 1.49 9.98
N PRO A 103 -0.68 2.23 10.17
CA PRO A 103 -1.07 2.72 11.49
C PRO A 103 -1.49 1.56 12.40
N GLN A 104 -1.23 1.70 13.69
CA GLN A 104 -1.70 0.82 14.75
C GLN A 104 -2.43 1.66 15.79
N TYR A 105 -3.65 1.26 16.12
CA TYR A 105 -4.49 1.99 17.06
C TYR A 105 -4.43 1.31 18.44
N LYS A 106 -4.13 2.07 19.48
CA LYS A 106 -4.26 1.63 20.87
C LYS A 106 -5.39 2.39 21.53
N PHE A 107 -6.36 1.66 22.05
CA PHE A 107 -7.49 2.24 22.78
C PHE A 107 -7.16 2.36 24.26
N ARG A 108 -7.28 3.56 24.83
CA ARG A 108 -7.28 3.78 26.28
C ARG A 108 -8.59 4.44 26.68
N CYS A 109 -9.29 3.83 27.63
CA CYS A 109 -10.48 4.42 28.24
C CYS A 109 -10.18 4.72 29.70
N GLU A 110 -10.36 5.98 30.10
CA GLU A 110 -10.25 6.43 31.48
C GLU A 110 -11.63 6.88 31.97
N GLY A 111 -12.10 6.30 33.08
CA GLY A 111 -13.37 6.66 33.73
C GLY A 111 -14.39 5.53 33.80
N LYS A 112 -15.57 5.84 34.35
CA LYS A 112 -16.73 4.94 34.41
C LYS A 112 -17.62 5.18 33.19
N TYR A 113 -18.01 4.11 32.51
CA TYR A 113 -18.90 4.12 31.35
C TYR A 113 -20.35 4.46 31.72
N TYR A 114 -20.76 4.23 32.97
CA TYR A 114 -22.08 4.63 33.46
C TYR A 114 -22.07 6.10 33.90
N SER A 115 -22.75 6.96 33.14
CA SER A 115 -22.86 8.39 33.41
C SER A 115 -24.11 8.81 34.19
N TYR A 116 -25.15 7.96 34.21
CA TYR A 116 -26.52 8.30 34.61
C TYR A 116 -26.94 7.83 36.01
N SER A 117 -28.11 8.32 36.44
CA SER A 117 -28.77 7.93 37.69
C SER A 117 -29.76 6.79 37.48
N LEU A 118 -29.97 5.96 38.52
CA LEU A 118 -30.81 4.75 38.50
C LEU A 118 -32.33 5.02 38.47
N VAL A 119 -32.77 6.28 38.53
CA VAL A 119 -34.18 6.64 38.78
C VAL A 119 -35.08 6.42 37.55
N GLU A 120 -34.52 6.51 36.34
CA GLU A 120 -35.27 6.36 35.08
C GLU A 120 -34.58 5.45 34.06
N THR A 121 -33.52 4.75 34.46
CA THR A 121 -32.72 3.92 33.57
C THR A 121 -33.07 2.45 33.68
N THR A 122 -33.05 1.76 32.54
CA THR A 122 -33.36 0.33 32.42
C THR A 122 -32.09 -0.50 32.46
N ALA A 123 -32.15 -1.70 33.03
CA ALA A 123 -31.02 -2.64 33.04
C ALA A 123 -30.55 -3.04 31.64
N GLU A 124 -31.42 -2.92 30.63
CA GLU A 124 -31.07 -3.15 29.23
C GLU A 124 -30.14 -2.06 28.67
N LEU A 125 -30.26 -0.82 29.13
CA LEU A 125 -29.39 0.29 28.76
C LEU A 125 -27.96 0.07 29.30
N ASP A 126 -27.82 -0.42 30.54
CA ASP A 126 -26.53 -0.84 31.11
C ASP A 126 -25.87 -1.93 30.25
N SER A 127 -26.65 -2.94 29.87
CA SER A 127 -26.20 -4.06 29.04
C SER A 127 -25.78 -3.60 27.65
N ALA A 128 -26.53 -2.66 27.05
CA ALA A 128 -26.19 -2.05 25.77
C ALA A 128 -24.85 -1.30 25.85
N LEU A 129 -24.69 -0.41 26.83
CA LEU A 129 -23.46 0.39 26.99
C LEU A 129 -22.22 -0.48 27.22
N LYS A 130 -22.34 -1.53 28.03
CA LYS A 130 -21.24 -2.49 28.24
C LYS A 130 -20.85 -3.17 26.92
N LYS A 131 -21.83 -3.65 26.15
CA LYS A 131 -21.57 -4.31 24.86
C LYS A 131 -20.99 -3.35 23.82
N TYR A 132 -21.45 -2.11 23.75
CA TYR A 132 -20.84 -1.08 22.89
C TYR A 132 -19.39 -0.82 23.28
N HIS A 133 -19.10 -0.72 24.58
CA HIS A 133 -17.72 -0.55 25.07
C HIS A 133 -16.82 -1.73 24.65
N ASP A 134 -17.33 -2.96 24.70
CA ASP A 134 -16.58 -4.16 24.29
C ASP A 134 -16.38 -4.25 22.76
N VAL A 135 -17.26 -3.63 21.97
CA VAL A 135 -17.17 -3.60 20.50
C VAL A 135 -16.22 -2.50 19.98
N LEU A 136 -16.00 -1.42 20.73
CA LEU A 136 -15.11 -0.32 20.32
C LEU A 136 -13.67 -0.77 19.99
N PRO A 137 -13.01 -1.63 20.79
CA PRO A 137 -11.69 -2.16 20.43
C PRO A 137 -11.69 -2.97 19.13
N LEU A 138 -12.75 -3.75 18.89
CA LEU A 138 -12.90 -4.54 17.66
C LEU A 138 -13.08 -3.62 16.44
N MET A 139 -13.89 -2.57 16.56
CA MET A 139 -14.06 -1.56 15.51
C MET A 139 -12.72 -0.91 15.14
N LEU A 140 -11.91 -0.55 16.14
CA LEU A 140 -10.58 0.02 15.91
C LEU A 140 -9.63 -0.99 15.25
N ARG A 141 -9.76 -2.28 15.58
CA ARG A 141 -8.97 -3.35 14.94
C ARG A 141 -9.35 -3.53 13.47
N VAL A 142 -10.64 -3.52 13.14
CA VAL A 142 -11.10 -3.55 11.74
C VAL A 142 -10.56 -2.33 10.99
N ALA A 143 -10.66 -1.14 11.56
CA ALA A 143 -10.14 0.08 10.95
C ALA A 143 -8.61 0.03 10.72
N GLU A 144 -7.85 -0.58 11.65
CA GLU A 144 -6.41 -0.83 11.49
C GLU A 144 -6.13 -1.70 10.25
N LEU A 145 -6.82 -2.84 10.14
CA LEU A 145 -6.63 -3.80 9.07
C LEU A 145 -7.08 -3.25 7.70
N ASP A 146 -8.24 -2.60 7.63
CA ASP A 146 -8.72 -1.96 6.40
C ASP A 146 -7.76 -0.89 5.89
N LYS A 147 -7.21 -0.08 6.81
CA LYS A 147 -6.24 0.93 6.43
C LYS A 147 -4.93 0.29 5.97
N ALA A 148 -4.48 -0.78 6.63
CA ALA A 148 -3.31 -1.55 6.22
C ALA A 148 -3.45 -2.10 4.80
N ILE A 149 -4.59 -2.74 4.51
CA ILE A 149 -4.92 -3.34 3.21
C ILE A 149 -4.93 -2.27 2.13
N THR A 150 -5.56 -1.12 2.39
CA THR A 150 -5.62 -0.01 1.43
C THR A 150 -4.23 0.53 1.10
N LEU A 151 -3.37 0.71 2.11
CA LEU A 151 -2.00 1.19 1.90
C LEU A 151 -1.13 0.15 1.16
N LEU A 152 -1.27 -1.12 1.49
CA LEU A 152 -0.58 -2.21 0.80
C LEU A 152 -1.04 -2.34 -0.66
N ALA A 153 -2.34 -2.24 -0.93
CA ALA A 153 -2.89 -2.28 -2.29
C ALA A 153 -2.29 -1.16 -3.17
N ASN A 154 -2.24 0.06 -2.63
CA ASN A 154 -1.64 1.20 -3.33
C ASN A 154 -0.15 0.97 -3.64
N GLU A 155 0.62 0.38 -2.72
CA GLU A 155 2.02 0.07 -2.95
C GLU A 155 2.23 -1.09 -3.95
N ILE A 156 1.37 -2.11 -3.90
CA ILE A 156 1.36 -3.20 -4.89
C ILE A 156 1.06 -2.66 -6.29
N GLU A 157 0.12 -1.72 -6.42
CA GLU A 157 -0.18 -1.13 -7.72
C GLU A 157 0.98 -0.28 -8.25
N LYS A 158 1.61 0.54 -7.40
CA LYS A 158 2.81 1.31 -7.75
C LYS A 158 3.96 0.40 -8.19
N THR A 159 4.22 -0.68 -7.46
CA THR A 159 5.27 -1.65 -7.82
C THR A 159 4.93 -2.37 -9.12
N ARG A 160 3.67 -2.79 -9.33
CA ARG A 160 3.22 -3.38 -10.61
C ARG A 160 3.45 -2.44 -11.79
N ARG A 161 3.06 -1.17 -11.67
CA ARG A 161 3.29 -0.16 -12.73
C ARG A 161 4.79 0.01 -13.03
N ARG A 162 5.66 0.03 -12.01
CA ARG A 162 7.12 0.12 -12.19
C ARG A 162 7.72 -1.12 -12.85
N VAL A 163 7.27 -2.32 -12.46
CA VAL A 163 7.71 -3.59 -13.07
C VAL A 163 7.33 -3.61 -14.56
N ASN A 164 6.09 -3.24 -14.90
CA ASN A 164 5.62 -3.19 -16.28
C ASN A 164 6.37 -2.14 -17.12
N ALA A 165 6.64 -0.96 -16.54
CA ALA A 165 7.43 0.06 -17.21
C ALA A 165 8.87 -0.40 -17.50
N LEU A 166 9.47 -1.19 -16.60
CA LEU A 166 10.78 -1.78 -16.84
C LEU A 166 10.74 -2.86 -17.93
N GLU A 167 9.74 -3.75 -17.87
CA GLU A 167 9.62 -4.90 -18.77
C GLU A 167 9.29 -4.50 -20.21
N TYR A 168 8.31 -3.62 -20.39
CA TYR A 168 7.75 -3.34 -21.72
C TYR A 168 8.26 -2.04 -22.36
N VAL A 169 8.86 -1.14 -21.58
CA VAL A 169 9.33 0.16 -22.09
C VAL A 169 10.83 0.29 -21.95
N ILE A 170 11.35 0.32 -20.72
CA ILE A 170 12.74 0.70 -20.47
C ILE A 170 13.73 -0.35 -20.98
N ILE A 171 13.51 -1.64 -20.70
CA ILE A 171 14.44 -2.70 -21.14
C ILE A 171 14.47 -2.80 -22.68
N PRO A 172 13.32 -2.88 -23.38
CA PRO A 172 13.31 -2.88 -24.85
C PRO A 172 13.94 -1.61 -25.45
N ASP A 173 13.63 -0.43 -24.95
CA ASP A 173 14.20 0.84 -25.44
C ASP A 173 15.72 0.87 -25.30
N LEU A 174 16.25 0.37 -24.18
CA LEU A 174 17.69 0.27 -23.96
C LEU A 174 18.33 -0.74 -24.92
N GLU A 175 17.70 -1.89 -25.16
CA GLU A 175 18.19 -2.92 -26.08
C GLU A 175 18.21 -2.43 -27.53
N GLU A 176 17.13 -1.78 -28.00
CA GLU A 176 17.07 -1.15 -29.31
C GLU A 176 18.13 -0.06 -29.48
N THR A 177 18.27 0.82 -28.48
CA THR A 177 19.25 1.93 -28.54
C THR A 177 20.69 1.40 -28.55
N ILE A 178 20.99 0.36 -27.76
CA ILE A 178 22.31 -0.28 -27.77
C ILE A 178 22.60 -0.89 -29.14
N LYS A 179 21.61 -1.56 -29.75
CA LYS A 179 21.75 -2.15 -31.09
C LYS A 179 22.01 -1.07 -32.14
N PHE A 180 21.27 0.04 -32.10
CA PHE A 180 21.44 1.17 -33.00
C PHE A 180 22.83 1.81 -32.90
N ILE A 181 23.29 2.12 -31.68
CA ILE A 181 24.62 2.73 -31.48
C ILE A 181 25.72 1.78 -31.91
N THR A 182 25.59 0.48 -31.63
CA THR A 182 26.57 -0.53 -32.06
C THR A 182 26.66 -0.56 -33.59
N MET A 183 25.52 -0.61 -34.28
CA MET A 183 25.47 -0.59 -35.75
C MET A 183 26.10 0.69 -36.33
N LYS A 184 25.85 1.86 -35.74
CA LYS A 184 26.43 3.13 -36.18
C LYS A 184 27.94 3.21 -35.95
N LEU A 185 28.44 2.71 -34.83
CA LEU A 185 29.88 2.65 -34.54
C LEU A 185 30.60 1.68 -35.48
N ASP A 186 29.99 0.54 -35.79
CA ASP A 186 30.54 -0.42 -36.75
C ASP A 186 30.59 0.16 -38.17
N GLU A 187 29.56 0.91 -38.57
CA GLU A 187 29.49 1.61 -39.85
C GLU A 187 30.59 2.69 -39.97
N MET A 188 30.82 3.47 -38.90
CA MET A 188 31.94 4.43 -38.84
C MET A 188 33.32 3.74 -38.84
N ALA A 189 33.46 2.60 -38.18
CA ALA A 189 34.70 1.83 -38.20
C ALA A 189 34.99 1.28 -39.60
N ARG A 190 33.96 0.80 -40.32
CA ARG A 190 34.10 0.35 -41.71
C ARG A 190 34.51 1.49 -42.64
N SER A 191 33.85 2.65 -42.56
CA SER A 191 34.16 3.79 -43.44
C SER A 191 35.58 4.32 -43.24
N THR A 192 36.04 4.42 -41.98
CA THR A 192 37.42 4.82 -41.66
C THR A 192 38.44 3.81 -42.17
N THR A 193 38.18 2.51 -42.05
CA THR A 193 39.08 1.47 -42.58
C THR A 193 39.20 1.55 -44.11
N SER A 194 38.08 1.72 -44.82
CA SER A 194 38.07 1.89 -46.27
C SER A 194 38.82 3.14 -46.73
N ALA A 195 38.70 4.25 -45.98
CA ALA A 195 39.45 5.48 -46.26
C ALA A 195 40.96 5.27 -46.10
N ILE A 196 41.40 4.60 -45.03
CA ILE A 196 42.82 4.28 -44.79
C ILE A 196 43.37 3.37 -45.91
N MET A 197 42.61 2.38 -46.36
CA MET A 197 43.01 1.52 -47.48
C MET A 197 43.23 2.31 -48.77
N ARG A 198 42.31 3.21 -49.13
CA ARG A 198 42.46 4.09 -50.31
C ARG A 198 43.68 4.99 -50.22
N ILE A 199 43.91 5.62 -49.06
CA ILE A 199 45.10 6.47 -48.84
C ILE A 199 46.38 5.64 -49.02
N LYS A 200 46.41 4.42 -48.50
CA LYS A 200 47.55 3.51 -48.64
C LYS A 200 47.80 3.10 -50.10
N GLU A 201 46.75 2.91 -50.90
CA GLU A 201 46.88 2.64 -52.34
C GLU A 201 47.49 3.84 -53.08
N ILE A 202 47.02 5.06 -52.79
CA ILE A 202 47.54 6.29 -53.41
C ILE A 202 49.02 6.53 -53.07
N ILE A 203 49.45 6.23 -51.85
CA ILE A 203 50.87 6.41 -51.43
C ILE A 203 51.80 5.36 -52.04
N ARG A 204 51.26 4.20 -52.47
CA ARG A 204 52.04 3.11 -53.08
C ARG A 204 52.11 3.18 -54.60
N ALA A 205 51.26 4.00 -55.23
CA ALA A 205 51.29 4.31 -56.65
C ALA A 205 52.26 5.47 -56.93
#